data_AF-A0A1W0B5I6-F1
#
_entry.id   AF-A0A1W0B5I6-F1
#
_cell.length_a   1.000
_cell.length_b   1.000
_cell.length_c   1.000
_cell.angle_alpha   90.00
_cell.angle_beta   90.00
_cell.angle_gamma   90.00
#
_symmetry.space_group_name_H-M   'P 1'
#
loop_
_entity.id
_entity.type
_entity.pdbx_description
1 polymer ?
#
loop_
_entity_poly.entity_id
_entity_poly.type
_entity_poly.pdbx_seq_one_letter_code
_entity_poly.pdbx_strand_id
1 'polypeptide(L)'
;MRCPLIGAAALALTLTACGTNVSTDEPTPTSTSPVSASPARATTSSAPAPATFETAEGAGDIGACFDGDCTVTVSAPTTIPIDAAVFGFPEVTISRVTGDSVTWEASGPGTFLRGTTGRGGTTTLSTGSSTPITMRPLSFRDGSATIEIFRGKP
;
A
#
# COMPACT_ATOMS: atom_id res chain seq x y z
N MET A 1 15.57 -55.58 -10.69
CA MET A 1 14.28 -55.62 -10.00
C MET A 1 13.83 -54.17 -9.82
N ARG A 2 13.09 -53.54 -10.74
CA ARG A 2 11.66 -53.71 -11.09
C ARG A 2 10.73 -53.71 -9.86
N CYS A 3 10.03 -52.60 -9.65
CA CYS A 3 8.63 -52.56 -9.22
C CYS A 3 7.92 -51.39 -9.95
N PRO A 4 6.65 -51.54 -10.34
CA PRO A 4 6.09 -51.00 -11.58
C PRO A 4 5.07 -49.86 -11.39
N LEU A 5 4.71 -49.23 -12.52
CA LEU A 5 3.50 -48.44 -12.76
C LEU A 5 2.22 -49.17 -12.32
N ILE A 6 1.17 -48.41 -11.99
CA ILE A 6 -0.31 -48.55 -12.21
C ILE A 6 -0.96 -47.61 -11.16
N GLY A 7 -1.96 -46.76 -11.37
CA GLY A 7 -2.91 -46.42 -12.44
C GLY A 7 -3.72 -45.19 -11.94
N ALA A 8 -4.09 -44.25 -12.80
CA ALA A 8 -5.44 -44.08 -13.36
C ALA A 8 -6.52 -43.50 -12.41
N ALA A 9 -7.02 -42.32 -12.83
CA ALA A 9 -8.39 -41.79 -12.72
C ALA A 9 -8.97 -41.35 -11.36
N ALA A 10 -9.32 -40.05 -11.25
CA ALA A 10 -10.71 -39.59 -11.33
C ALA A 10 -10.80 -38.05 -11.21
N LEU A 11 -11.42 -37.42 -12.21
CA LEU A 11 -12.01 -36.08 -12.09
C LEU A 11 -13.23 -36.17 -11.16
N ALA A 12 -13.35 -35.23 -10.21
CA ALA A 12 -14.60 -34.92 -9.55
C ALA A 12 -14.82 -33.41 -9.55
N LEU A 13 -15.66 -32.94 -10.48
CA LEU A 13 -16.31 -31.64 -10.42
C LEU A 13 -17.43 -31.71 -9.37
N THR A 14 -17.37 -30.90 -8.33
CA THR A 14 -18.52 -30.64 -7.45
C THR A 14 -18.95 -29.19 -7.60
N LEU A 15 -20.02 -28.98 -8.37
CA LEU A 15 -20.85 -27.77 -8.29
C LEU A 15 -21.89 -27.98 -7.19
N THR A 16 -21.89 -27.10 -6.18
CA THR A 16 -22.96 -26.95 -5.18
C THR A 16 -23.16 -25.44 -5.00
N ALA A 17 -24.11 -24.78 -5.68
CA ALA A 17 -25.56 -24.74 -5.47
C ALA A 17 -25.99 -23.88 -4.25
N CYS A 18 -26.77 -22.84 -4.56
CA CYS A 18 -27.75 -22.06 -3.78
C CYS A 18 -27.46 -21.64 -2.33
N GLY A 19 -27.55 -20.32 -2.11
CA GLY A 19 -27.75 -19.71 -0.79
C GLY A 19 -28.44 -18.35 -0.91
N THR A 20 -29.70 -18.35 -1.33
CA THR A 20 -30.61 -17.19 -1.23
C THR A 20 -31.04 -17.04 0.22
N ASN A 21 -30.56 -16.02 0.92
CA ASN A 21 -31.13 -15.63 2.20
C ASN A 21 -32.07 -14.44 1.98
N VAL A 22 -33.37 -14.76 1.89
CA VAL A 22 -34.47 -13.83 2.10
C VAL A 22 -34.67 -13.65 3.60
N SER A 23 -34.66 -12.41 4.06
CA SER A 23 -35.33 -12.03 5.31
C SER A 23 -35.83 -10.60 5.15
N THR A 24 -37.11 -10.56 4.82
CA THR A 24 -38.02 -9.44 5.01
C THR A 24 -38.01 -9.04 6.48
N ASP A 25 -37.67 -7.78 6.77
CA ASP A 25 -38.16 -7.09 7.95
C ASP A 25 -38.59 -5.69 7.51
N GLU A 26 -39.90 -5.52 7.38
CA GLU A 26 -40.60 -4.26 7.16
C GLU A 26 -41.07 -3.78 8.54
N PRO A 27 -40.55 -2.64 9.03
CA PRO A 27 -41.31 -1.83 9.96
C PRO A 27 -41.64 -0.44 9.36
N THR A 28 -42.94 -0.24 9.13
CA THR A 28 -43.75 0.97 9.36
C THR A 28 -43.12 2.34 9.10
N PRO A 29 -43.54 3.11 8.07
CA PRO A 29 -43.22 4.53 7.99
C PRO A 29 -44.10 5.34 8.95
N THR A 30 -43.55 5.72 10.12
CA THR A 30 -44.10 6.81 10.92
C THR A 30 -43.87 8.13 10.18
N SER A 31 -44.97 8.72 9.72
CA SER A 31 -45.00 10.05 9.12
C SER A 31 -44.78 11.11 10.20
N THR A 32 -43.65 11.80 10.16
CA THR A 32 -43.41 13.05 10.88
C THR A 32 -42.59 13.96 9.97
N SER A 33 -43.24 14.99 9.43
CA SER A 33 -42.62 16.18 8.83
C SER A 33 -43.10 17.40 9.62
N PRO A 34 -42.45 18.58 9.61
CA PRO A 34 -41.24 19.04 8.89
C PRO A 34 -40.12 19.40 9.92
N VAL A 35 -38.90 19.86 9.60
CA VAL A 35 -38.50 21.26 9.29
C VAL A 35 -37.02 21.31 8.87
N SER A 36 -36.68 22.41 8.18
CA SER A 36 -35.37 23.09 8.08
C SER A 36 -34.45 22.69 6.92
N ALA A 37 -34.56 23.52 5.87
CA ALA A 37 -33.55 23.71 4.85
C ALA A 37 -32.17 23.97 5.50
N SER A 38 -31.25 23.02 5.33
CA SER A 38 -29.83 23.23 5.59
C SER A 38 -29.18 23.87 4.35
N PRO A 39 -28.40 24.95 4.53
CA PRO A 39 -27.69 25.57 3.42
C PRO A 39 -26.65 24.61 2.84
N ALA A 40 -26.59 24.56 1.51
CA ALA A 40 -25.54 23.90 0.75
C ALA A 40 -24.17 24.47 1.15
N ARG A 41 -23.46 23.78 2.03
CA ARG A 41 -22.07 24.09 2.32
C ARG A 41 -21.25 23.60 1.14
N ALA A 42 -20.82 24.54 0.30
CA ALA A 42 -19.84 24.31 -0.74
C ALA A 42 -18.66 23.51 -0.14
N THR A 43 -18.45 22.29 -0.62
CA THR A 43 -17.18 21.60 -0.43
C THR A 43 -16.19 22.33 -1.33
N THR A 44 -15.58 23.38 -0.80
CA THR A 44 -14.30 23.88 -1.31
C THR A 44 -13.35 22.69 -1.28
N SER A 45 -13.15 22.11 -2.46
CA SER A 45 -12.06 21.21 -2.79
C SER A 45 -10.78 21.92 -2.38
N SER A 46 -10.35 21.65 -1.15
CA SER A 46 -9.06 22.09 -0.67
C SER A 46 -8.07 21.19 -1.36
N ALA A 47 -7.57 21.66 -2.50
CA ALA A 47 -6.37 21.12 -3.11
C ALA A 47 -5.34 20.93 -1.97
N PRO A 48 -4.73 19.74 -1.83
CA PRO A 48 -3.71 19.54 -0.80
C PRO A 48 -2.63 20.61 -1.02
N ALA A 49 -2.43 21.43 0.00
CA ALA A 49 -1.34 22.39 0.02
C ALA A 49 -0.04 21.63 -0.24
N PRO A 50 0.92 22.21 -0.99
CA PRO A 50 2.24 21.62 -1.09
C PRO A 50 2.80 21.52 0.33
N ALA A 51 2.91 20.29 0.83
CA ALA A 51 3.57 20.04 2.10
C ALA A 51 5.02 20.47 1.88
N THR A 52 5.47 21.47 2.65
CA THR A 52 6.89 21.73 2.81
C THR A 52 7.44 20.51 3.54
N PHE A 53 8.03 19.57 2.80
CA PHE A 53 8.62 18.37 3.37
C PHE A 53 9.88 18.79 4.12
N GLU A 54 9.76 18.98 5.44
CA GLU A 54 10.93 19.01 6.31
C GLU A 54 11.63 17.66 6.15
N THR A 55 12.90 17.70 5.72
CA THR A 55 13.80 16.55 5.77
C THR A 55 13.74 16.01 7.19
N ALA A 56 13.13 14.84 7.38
CA ALA A 56 12.92 14.25 8.69
C ALA A 56 14.28 14.17 9.42
N GLU A 57 14.42 14.94 10.51
CA GLU A 57 15.60 14.87 11.38
C GLU A 57 15.70 13.43 11.91
N GLY A 58 16.73 12.70 11.47
CA GLY A 58 16.95 11.29 11.86
C GLY A 58 16.86 10.28 10.72
N ALA A 59 16.46 10.69 9.52
CA ALA A 59 16.68 9.89 8.33
C ALA A 59 18.14 10.01 7.91
N GLY A 60 18.88 8.89 7.98
CA GLY A 60 20.19 8.77 7.32
C GLY A 60 20.09 9.18 5.85
N ASP A 61 21.22 9.40 5.18
CA ASP A 61 21.28 10.01 3.83
C ASP A 61 20.21 9.48 2.86
N ILE A 62 19.06 10.17 2.80
CA ILE A 62 17.89 9.79 2.00
C ILE A 62 18.26 9.80 0.52
N GLY A 63 19.22 10.65 0.12
CA GLY A 63 19.71 10.74 -1.25
C GLY A 63 20.40 9.46 -1.72
N ALA A 64 20.96 8.66 -0.80
CA ALA A 64 21.56 7.36 -1.13
C ALA A 64 20.55 6.37 -1.72
N CYS A 65 19.25 6.58 -1.50
CA CYS A 65 18.19 5.74 -2.04
C CYS A 65 17.88 5.97 -3.51
N PHE A 66 18.46 6.99 -4.17
CA PHE A 66 18.15 7.33 -5.56
C PHE A 66 18.30 6.13 -6.50
N ASP A 67 19.33 5.32 -6.27
CA ASP A 67 19.64 4.10 -7.01
C ASP A 67 18.79 2.89 -6.59
N GLY A 68 17.83 3.03 -5.67
CA GLY A 68 17.00 1.95 -5.16
C GLY A 68 17.74 0.92 -4.31
N ASP A 69 18.88 1.30 -3.72
CA ASP A 69 19.68 0.47 -2.80
C ASP A 69 20.14 1.33 -1.62
N CYS A 70 19.46 1.20 -0.47
CA CYS A 70 19.77 1.97 0.72
C CYS A 70 19.12 1.35 1.97
N THR A 71 19.54 1.82 3.13
CA THR A 71 18.81 1.61 4.39
C THR A 71 18.61 2.96 5.06
N VAL A 72 17.35 3.27 5.41
CA VAL A 72 16.96 4.54 6.02
C VAL A 72 16.14 4.31 7.28
N THR A 73 16.24 5.23 8.23
CA THR A 73 15.40 5.25 9.44
C THR A 73 14.43 6.40 9.33
N VAL A 74 13.14 6.16 9.51
CA VAL A 74 12.10 7.19 9.40
C VAL A 74 11.22 7.18 10.64
N SER A 75 10.96 8.35 11.20
CA SER A 75 10.12 8.56 12.39
C SER A 75 8.85 9.38 12.09
N ALA A 76 8.84 10.05 10.95
CA ALA A 76 7.79 10.94 10.49
C ALA A 76 7.54 10.72 8.98
N PRO A 77 6.47 11.30 8.41
CA PRO A 77 6.27 11.25 6.97
C PRO A 77 7.51 11.72 6.22
N THR A 78 8.03 10.91 5.30
CA THR A 78 9.33 11.13 4.66
C THR A 78 9.24 10.80 3.18
N THR A 79 9.73 11.70 2.33
CA THR A 79 9.84 11.49 0.89
C THR A 79 11.24 11.02 0.54
N ILE A 80 11.33 9.90 -0.17
CA ILE A 80 12.58 9.26 -0.58
C ILE A 80 12.69 9.41 -2.11
N PRO A 81 13.72 10.12 -2.63
CA PRO A 81 13.92 10.30 -4.05
C PRO A 81 14.39 8.98 -4.68
N ILE A 82 13.90 8.69 -5.88
CA ILE A 82 14.15 7.47 -6.64
C ILE A 82 14.38 7.85 -8.12
N ASP A 83 15.24 7.12 -8.82
CA ASP A 83 15.43 7.32 -10.25
C ASP A 83 14.19 6.90 -11.06
N ALA A 84 13.37 7.89 -11.44
CA ALA A 84 12.18 7.67 -12.26
C ALA A 84 12.48 6.99 -13.61
N ALA A 85 13.67 7.18 -14.18
CA ALA A 85 14.02 6.57 -15.46
C ALA A 85 14.21 5.05 -15.35
N VAL A 86 14.59 4.56 -14.16
CA VAL A 86 14.82 3.13 -13.90
C VAL A 86 13.60 2.47 -13.28
N PHE A 87 12.95 3.13 -12.32
CA PHE A 87 11.90 2.55 -11.47
C PHE A 87 10.47 3.01 -11.83
N GLY A 88 10.34 4.05 -12.66
CA GLY A 88 9.06 4.52 -13.21
C GLY A 88 8.27 5.49 -12.31
N PHE A 89 8.83 5.86 -11.16
CA PHE A 89 8.35 6.93 -10.29
C PHE A 89 9.53 7.69 -9.67
N PRO A 90 9.44 9.02 -9.50
CA PRO A 90 10.53 9.84 -8.97
C PRO A 90 10.73 9.74 -7.46
N GLU A 91 9.74 9.23 -6.72
CA GLU A 91 9.79 9.21 -5.26
C GLU A 91 8.89 8.15 -4.64
N VAL A 92 9.25 7.75 -3.42
CA VAL A 92 8.43 6.97 -2.50
C VAL A 92 8.24 7.77 -1.22
N THR A 93 6.99 8.01 -0.85
CA THR A 93 6.62 8.71 0.38
C THR A 93 6.20 7.71 1.43
N ILE A 94 6.95 7.66 2.52
CA ILE A 94 6.48 7.02 3.75
C ILE A 94 5.46 7.97 4.38
N SER A 95 4.18 7.59 4.42
CA SER A 95 3.11 8.46 4.91
C SER A 95 2.73 8.19 6.36
N ARG A 96 3.06 7.00 6.90
CA ARG A 96 2.82 6.65 8.30
C ARG A 96 3.77 5.56 8.77
N VAL A 97 4.23 5.69 10.01
CA VAL A 97 4.93 4.64 10.75
C VAL A 97 4.11 4.31 12.00
N THR A 98 3.85 3.02 12.24
CA THR A 98 3.28 2.50 13.50
C THR A 98 4.33 1.68 14.25
N GLY A 99 3.99 1.09 15.40
CA GLY A 99 4.92 0.25 16.16
C GLY A 99 5.35 -1.05 15.44
N ASP A 100 4.73 -1.37 14.31
CA ASP A 100 4.88 -2.64 13.62
C ASP A 100 4.69 -2.58 12.10
N SER A 101 4.32 -1.43 11.53
CA SER A 101 4.05 -1.27 10.10
C SER A 101 4.44 0.09 9.54
N VAL A 102 4.70 0.12 8.23
CA VAL A 102 4.97 1.33 7.46
C VAL A 102 3.96 1.43 6.34
N THR A 103 3.24 2.54 6.24
CA THR A 103 2.43 2.88 5.06
C THR A 103 3.24 3.76 4.13
N TRP A 104 3.20 3.41 2.86
CA TRP A 104 3.97 4.08 1.80
C TRP A 104 3.08 4.35 0.59
N GLU A 105 3.48 5.35 -0.16
CA GLU A 105 2.86 5.81 -1.39
C GLU A 105 3.96 6.08 -2.42
N ALA A 106 3.73 5.76 -3.69
CA ALA A 106 4.62 6.14 -4.78
C ALA A 106 3.76 6.68 -5.93
N SER A 107 4.16 7.80 -6.50
CA SER A 107 3.42 8.46 -7.57
C SER A 107 4.34 8.81 -8.71
N GLY A 108 3.84 8.66 -9.94
CA GLY A 108 4.57 8.95 -11.17
C GLY A 108 3.62 9.19 -12.34
N PRO A 109 4.13 9.46 -13.56
CA PRO A 109 3.30 9.70 -14.73
C PRO A 109 2.28 8.57 -14.96
N GLY A 110 1.01 8.86 -14.71
CA GLY A 110 -0.09 7.89 -14.89
C GLY A 110 -0.12 6.74 -13.88
N THR A 111 0.70 6.79 -12.81
CA THR A 111 0.78 5.71 -11.83
C THR A 111 0.67 6.23 -10.41
N PHE A 112 -0.11 5.52 -9.59
CA PHE A 112 -0.18 5.71 -8.15
C PHE A 112 -0.18 4.34 -7.47
N LEU A 113 0.80 4.11 -6.61
CA LEU A 113 0.93 2.90 -5.80
C LEU A 113 0.80 3.29 -4.34
N ARG A 114 0.17 2.43 -3.56
CA ARG A 114 0.04 2.59 -2.11
C ARG A 114 0.03 1.22 -1.46
N GLY A 115 0.68 1.11 -0.31
CA GLY A 115 0.67 -0.13 0.45
C GLY A 115 1.08 0.07 1.89
N THR A 116 0.96 -1.01 2.65
CA THR A 116 1.44 -1.09 4.02
C THR A 116 2.26 -2.35 4.17
N THR A 117 3.44 -2.23 4.76
CA THR A 117 4.35 -3.36 4.99
C THR A 117 4.65 -3.46 6.47
N GLY A 118 4.37 -4.63 7.05
CA GLY A 118 4.61 -4.92 8.45
C GLY A 118 6.00 -5.51 8.71
N ARG A 119 6.34 -5.63 9.99
CA ARG A 119 7.54 -6.33 10.47
C ARG A 119 7.68 -7.73 9.86
N GLY A 120 8.87 -8.02 9.31
CA GLY A 120 9.16 -9.32 8.68
C GLY A 120 8.53 -9.51 7.29
N GLY A 121 7.76 -8.53 6.82
CA GLY A 121 7.21 -8.50 5.46
C GLY A 121 8.16 -7.81 4.48
N THR A 122 7.86 -8.02 3.21
CA THR A 122 8.46 -7.28 2.10
C THR A 122 7.35 -6.84 1.16
N THR A 123 7.53 -5.71 0.49
CA THR A 123 6.60 -5.29 -0.55
C THR A 123 7.36 -4.79 -1.76
N THR A 124 6.95 -5.27 -2.92
CA THR A 124 7.55 -4.91 -4.19
C THR A 124 6.68 -3.88 -4.91
N LEU A 125 7.31 -2.82 -5.39
CA LEU A 125 6.71 -1.75 -6.14
C LEU A 125 7.24 -1.85 -7.57
N SER A 126 6.34 -1.85 -8.55
CA SER A 126 6.68 -1.96 -9.96
C SER A 126 5.66 -1.18 -10.78
N THR A 127 6.13 -0.58 -11.87
CA THR A 127 5.26 0.12 -12.82
C THR A 127 5.53 -0.44 -14.22
N GLY A 128 4.74 -1.42 -14.62
CA GLY A 128 4.75 -2.00 -15.97
C GLY A 128 6.13 -2.50 -16.42
N SER A 129 6.88 -1.66 -17.13
CA SER A 129 8.17 -2.01 -17.75
C SER A 129 9.39 -1.54 -16.96
N SER A 130 9.21 -0.96 -15.78
CA SER A 130 10.32 -0.50 -14.94
C SER A 130 10.93 -1.61 -14.09
N THR A 131 12.16 -1.38 -13.63
CA THR A 131 12.77 -2.26 -12.62
C THR A 131 11.96 -2.15 -11.33
N PRO A 132 11.57 -3.26 -10.69
CA PRO A 132 10.91 -3.18 -9.40
C PRO A 132 11.87 -2.74 -8.29
N ILE A 133 11.35 -2.06 -7.27
CA ILE A 133 12.03 -1.93 -5.97
C ILE A 133 11.30 -2.76 -4.93
N THR A 134 12.02 -3.28 -3.94
CA THR A 134 11.45 -3.97 -2.80
C THR A 134 11.78 -3.19 -1.54
N MET A 135 10.75 -2.95 -0.73
CA MET A 135 10.87 -2.39 0.60
C MET A 135 10.75 -3.48 1.66
N ARG A 136 11.66 -3.46 2.63
CA ARG A 136 11.69 -4.38 3.77
C ARG A 136 11.91 -3.61 5.07
N PRO A 137 10.88 -3.49 5.92
CA PRO A 137 11.06 -3.00 7.28
C PRO A 137 11.95 -3.97 8.08
N LEU A 138 13.12 -3.49 8.51
CA LEU A 138 14.08 -4.25 9.31
C LEU A 138 13.75 -4.20 10.80
N SER A 139 13.34 -3.03 11.31
CA SER A 139 13.01 -2.85 12.72
C SER A 139 12.05 -1.69 12.97
N PHE A 140 11.36 -1.75 14.11
CA PHE A 140 10.49 -0.70 14.63
C PHE A 140 10.88 -0.42 16.07
N ARG A 141 11.25 0.83 16.39
CA ARG A 141 11.67 1.26 17.73
C ARG A 141 11.28 2.70 17.96
N ASP A 142 10.69 3.00 19.11
CA ASP A 142 10.43 4.38 19.55
C ASP A 142 9.67 5.22 18.52
N GLY A 143 8.67 4.62 17.86
CA GLY A 143 7.88 5.27 16.80
C GLY A 143 8.60 5.43 15.45
N SER A 144 9.83 4.93 15.33
CA SER A 144 10.63 4.94 14.11
C SER A 144 10.70 3.55 13.46
N ALA A 145 10.89 3.51 12.14
CA ALA A 145 11.13 2.29 11.38
C ALA A 145 12.44 2.38 10.62
N THR A 146 13.27 1.35 10.69
CA THR A 146 14.41 1.18 9.77
C THR A 146 13.94 0.35 8.59
N ILE A 147 14.10 0.87 7.39
CA ILE A 147 13.59 0.31 6.14
C ILE A 147 14.78 0.12 5.21
N GLU A 148 14.92 -1.08 4.69
CA GLU A 148 15.84 -1.37 3.59
C GLU A 148 15.06 -1.30 2.28
N ILE A 149 15.64 -0.63 1.30
CA ILE A 149 15.17 -0.54 -0.08
C ILE A 149 16.22 -1.19 -0.94
N PHE A 150 15.83 -2.15 -1.77
CA PHE A 150 16.73 -2.82 -2.70
C PHE A 150 16.03 -3.08 -4.04
N ARG A 151 16.81 -3.17 -5.11
CA ARG A 151 16.27 -3.49 -6.44
C ARG A 151 15.70 -4.91 -6.45
N GLY A 152 14.49 -5.07 -6.94
CA GLY A 152 13.91 -6.37 -7.22
C GLY A 152 14.52 -6.99 -8.48
N LYS A 153 14.41 -8.32 -8.63
CA LYS A 153 14.74 -8.96 -9.91
C LYS A 153 13.72 -8.53 -10.98
N PRO A 154 14.16 -8.19 -12.20
CA PRO A 154 13.28 -8.00 -13.34
C PRO A 154 12.56 -9.30 -13.74
#